data_AF-A0A2S6TD12-F1
#
_entry.id   AF-A0A2S6TD12-F1
#
_cell.length_a   1.000
_cell.length_b   1.000
_cell.length_c   1.000
_cell.angle_alpha   90.00
_cell.angle_beta   90.00
_cell.angle_gamma   90.00
#
_symmetry.space_group_name_H-M   'P 1'
#
loop_
_entity.id
_entity.type
_entity.pdbx_description
1 polymer ?
#
loop_
_entity_poly.entity_id
_entity_poly.type
_entity_poly.pdbx_seq_one_letter_code
_entity_poly.pdbx_strand_id
1 'polypeptide(L)'
;QNGENFYGPEGAAQTIEAKALDYLMPDVERIGGVTGWMRAARIAEEAKIPVSLHLFPEFSSHLLAATPTAHWLEFTDWSVPLLENPVTVTDGHVYVSDAPGAGIAWNEDAVEKYSVAI
;
A
#
# COMPACT_ATOMS: atom_id res chain seq x y z
N GLN A 1 14.63 -5.84 -2.37
CA GLN A 1 13.19 -5.68 -2.06
C GLN A 1 12.38 -6.34 -3.16
N ASN A 2 11.30 -7.07 -2.82
CA ASN A 2 10.43 -7.79 -3.77
C ASN A 2 9.00 -7.89 -3.21
N GLY A 3 7.99 -8.16 -4.05
CA GLY A 3 6.62 -8.46 -3.62
C GLY A 3 5.50 -7.79 -4.41
N GLU A 4 5.82 -6.81 -5.26
CA GLU A 4 4.83 -5.99 -5.98
C GLU A 4 3.96 -6.84 -6.93
N ASN A 5 4.47 -7.99 -7.38
CA ASN A 5 3.80 -8.90 -8.32
C ASN A 5 3.24 -10.15 -7.62
N PHE A 6 3.09 -10.16 -6.30
CA PHE A 6 2.52 -11.29 -5.57
C PHE A 6 1.00 -11.26 -5.56
N TYR A 7 0.39 -12.26 -6.19
CA TYR A 7 -1.06 -12.46 -6.23
C TYR A 7 -1.51 -13.34 -5.06
N GLY A 8 -1.49 -12.77 -3.85
CA GLY A 8 -1.81 -13.47 -2.61
C GLY A 8 -0.64 -13.58 -1.64
N PRO A 9 -0.90 -13.73 -0.33
CA PRO A 9 0.12 -13.84 0.71
C PRO A 9 1.01 -15.09 0.56
N GLU A 10 0.57 -16.09 -0.20
CA GLU A 10 1.32 -17.32 -0.46
C GLU A 10 2.64 -17.03 -1.20
N GLY A 11 2.65 -16.03 -2.10
CA GLY A 11 3.88 -15.60 -2.79
C GLY A 11 4.91 -15.03 -1.81
N ALA A 12 4.46 -14.31 -0.78
CA ALA A 12 5.34 -13.80 0.27
C ALA A 12 5.94 -14.95 1.10
N ALA A 13 5.12 -15.92 1.52
CA ALA A 13 5.58 -17.09 2.27
C ALA A 13 6.64 -17.88 1.50
N GLN A 14 6.37 -18.22 0.24
CA GLN A 14 7.30 -18.98 -0.61
C GLN A 14 8.63 -18.26 -0.82
N THR A 15 8.58 -16.93 -1.05
CA THR A 15 9.80 -16.15 -1.31
C THR A 15 10.64 -15.95 -0.04
N ILE A 16 9.99 -15.79 1.11
CA ILE A 16 10.65 -15.72 2.42
C ILE A 16 11.29 -17.06 2.77
N GLU A 17 10.60 -18.18 2.58
CA GLU A 17 11.13 -19.53 2.80
C GLU A 17 12.37 -19.79 1.92
N ALA A 18 12.32 -19.36 0.66
CA ALA A 18 13.43 -19.44 -0.28
C ALA A 18 14.57 -18.44 0.01
N LYS A 19 14.42 -17.54 0.99
CA LYS A 19 15.35 -16.45 1.31
C LYS A 19 15.67 -15.57 0.09
N ALA A 20 14.67 -15.32 -0.75
CA ALA A 20 14.80 -14.60 -2.01
C ALA A 20 14.46 -13.10 -1.90
N LEU A 21 14.31 -12.57 -0.69
CA LEU A 21 14.15 -11.13 -0.42
C LEU A 21 14.68 -10.75 0.97
N ASP A 22 15.12 -9.49 1.10
CA ASP A 22 15.43 -8.86 2.38
C ASP A 22 14.27 -8.00 2.92
N TYR A 23 13.45 -7.46 2.01
CA TYR A 23 12.29 -6.59 2.31
C TYR A 23 11.11 -7.01 1.44
N LEU A 24 9.93 -7.12 2.06
CA LEU A 24 8.68 -7.38 1.37
C LEU A 24 8.06 -6.06 0.93
N MET A 25 7.43 -6.04 -0.25
CA MET A 25 6.75 -4.88 -0.81
C MET A 25 5.43 -5.30 -1.48
N PRO A 26 4.37 -5.59 -0.73
CA PRO A 26 3.10 -5.96 -1.32
C PRO A 26 2.48 -4.76 -2.04
N ASP A 27 1.75 -5.05 -3.10
CA ASP A 27 0.80 -4.14 -3.72
C ASP A 27 -0.60 -4.52 -3.23
N VAL A 28 -1.34 -3.56 -2.66
CA VAL A 28 -2.68 -3.80 -2.11
C VAL A 28 -3.67 -4.34 -3.16
N GLU A 29 -3.55 -3.91 -4.42
CA GLU A 29 -4.44 -4.35 -5.50
C GLU A 29 -4.19 -5.81 -5.90
N ARG A 30 -2.97 -6.30 -5.68
CA ARG A 30 -2.54 -7.63 -6.15
C ARG A 30 -2.49 -8.67 -5.05
N ILE A 31 -2.08 -8.29 -3.85
CA ILE A 31 -1.88 -9.22 -2.73
C ILE A 31 -3.21 -9.80 -2.20
N GLY A 32 -4.35 -9.32 -2.67
CA GLY A 32 -5.70 -9.70 -2.23
C GLY A 32 -6.36 -8.66 -1.34
N GLY A 33 -6.09 -7.37 -1.58
CA GLY A 33 -6.64 -6.27 -0.81
C GLY A 33 -6.16 -6.24 0.64
N VAL A 34 -6.95 -5.60 1.50
CA VAL A 34 -6.70 -5.50 2.95
C VAL A 34 -6.45 -6.88 3.57
N THR A 35 -7.30 -7.86 3.27
CA THR A 35 -7.20 -9.20 3.86
C THR A 35 -5.91 -9.89 3.46
N GLY A 36 -5.53 -9.80 2.19
CA GLY A 36 -4.26 -10.34 1.68
C GLY A 36 -3.06 -9.65 2.32
N TRP A 37 -3.11 -8.31 2.43
CA TRP A 37 -2.07 -7.51 3.08
C TRP A 37 -1.85 -7.93 4.52
N MET A 38 -2.90 -8.02 5.33
CA MET A 38 -2.77 -8.38 6.75
C MET A 38 -2.18 -9.77 6.95
N ARG A 39 -2.52 -10.73 6.07
CA ARG A 39 -1.92 -12.07 6.08
C ARG A 39 -0.43 -12.01 5.70
N ALA A 40 -0.07 -11.27 4.66
CA ALA A 40 1.32 -11.11 4.22
C ALA A 40 2.18 -10.38 5.26
N ALA A 41 1.65 -9.32 5.89
CA ALA A 41 2.29 -8.59 6.96
C ALA A 41 2.56 -9.48 8.18
N ARG A 42 1.63 -10.38 8.52
CA ARG A 42 1.84 -11.35 9.60
C ARG A 42 2.95 -12.36 9.29
N ILE A 43 3.00 -12.87 8.06
CA ILE A 43 4.07 -13.77 7.60
C ILE A 43 5.43 -13.06 7.70
N ALA A 44 5.50 -11.81 7.25
CA ALA A 44 6.72 -11.01 7.32
C ALA A 44 7.13 -10.70 8.76
N GLU A 45 6.17 -10.39 9.65
CA GLU A 45 6.41 -10.17 11.08
C GLU A 45 7.09 -11.39 11.73
N GLU A 46 6.55 -12.60 11.50
CA GLU A 46 7.10 -13.84 12.04
C GLU A 46 8.52 -14.13 11.53
N ALA A 47 8.79 -13.77 10.27
CA ALA A 47 10.11 -13.89 9.65
C ALA A 47 11.05 -12.70 9.95
N LYS A 48 10.58 -11.68 10.69
CA LYS A 48 11.29 -10.42 10.96
C LYS A 48 11.73 -9.69 9.68
N ILE A 49 10.94 -9.81 8.63
CA ILE A 49 11.15 -9.13 7.36
C ILE A 49 10.44 -7.77 7.39
N PRO A 50 11.15 -6.66 7.07
CA PRO A 50 10.52 -5.37 6.96
C PRO A 50 9.51 -5.26 5.80
N VAL A 51 8.39 -4.64 6.17
CA VAL A 51 7.20 -4.15 5.47
C VAL A 51 7.33 -2.84 4.68
N SER A 52 7.58 -2.76 3.36
CA SER A 52 7.29 -1.49 2.65
C SER A 52 6.02 -1.60 1.81
N LEU A 53 5.49 -0.49 1.33
CA LEU A 53 4.36 -0.51 0.39
C LEU A 53 4.79 -0.23 -1.06
N HIS A 54 4.09 -0.85 -2.00
CA HIS A 54 4.10 -0.48 -3.41
C HIS A 54 2.84 0.31 -3.75
N LEU A 55 3.02 1.53 -4.27
CA LEU A 55 1.97 2.43 -4.79
C LEU A 55 0.75 2.68 -3.88
N PHE A 56 -0.20 3.46 -4.40
CA PHE A 56 -1.46 3.83 -3.74
C PHE A 56 -1.27 4.40 -2.32
N PRO A 57 -0.38 5.41 -2.13
CA PRO A 57 -0.06 5.94 -0.80
C PRO A 57 -1.29 6.42 -0.03
N GLU A 58 -2.36 6.81 -0.71
CA GLU A 58 -3.65 7.19 -0.13
C GLU A 58 -4.27 6.08 0.71
N PHE A 59 -4.24 4.84 0.23
CA PHE A 59 -4.83 3.70 0.91
C PHE A 59 -3.78 2.87 1.64
N SER A 60 -2.67 2.58 0.96
CA SER A 60 -1.60 1.71 1.44
C SER A 60 -0.89 2.29 2.67
N SER A 61 -0.89 3.61 2.89
CA SER A 61 -0.33 4.22 4.10
C SER A 61 -1.03 3.75 5.38
N HIS A 62 -2.35 3.56 5.36
CA HIS A 62 -3.12 2.99 6.47
C HIS A 62 -2.68 1.54 6.76
N LEU A 63 -2.47 0.75 5.70
CA LEU A 63 -2.03 -0.65 5.82
C LEU A 63 -0.60 -0.75 6.34
N LEU A 64 0.29 0.12 5.84
CA LEU A 64 1.66 0.20 6.31
C LEU A 64 1.71 0.63 7.79
N ALA A 65 0.91 1.62 8.20
CA ALA A 65 0.81 2.04 9.60
C ALA A 65 0.29 0.92 10.53
N ALA A 66 -0.54 0.02 10.02
CA ALA A 66 -1.01 -1.17 10.73
C ALA A 66 -0.02 -2.35 10.70
N THR A 67 1.11 -2.24 10.00
CA THR A 67 2.07 -3.33 9.83
C THR A 67 3.19 -3.25 10.89
N PRO A 68 3.37 -4.27 11.75
CA PRO A 68 4.35 -4.22 12.84
C PRO A 68 5.80 -4.01 12.41
N THR A 69 6.16 -4.51 11.22
CA THR A 69 7.51 -4.38 10.66
C THR A 69 7.59 -3.29 9.57
N ALA A 70 6.75 -2.27 9.65
CA ALA A 70 6.72 -1.16 8.69
C ALA A 70 8.11 -0.55 8.43
N HIS A 71 8.35 -0.24 7.17
CA HIS A 71 9.61 0.27 6.63
C HIS A 71 9.33 1.48 5.73
N TRP A 72 9.57 1.38 4.42
CA TRP A 72 9.40 2.51 3.51
C TRP A 72 7.97 2.63 2.98
N LEU A 73 7.56 3.87 2.79
CA LEU A 73 6.41 4.22 1.97
C LEU A 73 6.91 4.67 0.60
N GLU A 74 6.47 4.01 -0.46
CA GLU A 74 6.64 4.53 -1.81
C GLU A 74 5.61 5.63 -2.07
N PHE A 75 6.06 6.79 -2.57
CA PHE A 75 5.19 7.92 -2.86
C PHE A 75 5.19 8.24 -4.35
N THR A 76 3.99 8.35 -4.91
CA THR A 76 3.74 8.91 -6.25
C THR A 76 2.55 9.85 -6.16
N ASP A 77 2.53 10.89 -6.97
CA ASP A 77 1.50 11.94 -6.99
C ASP A 77 0.50 11.75 -8.15
N TRP A 78 0.47 10.58 -8.78
CA TRP A 78 -0.28 10.34 -10.02
C TRP A 78 -1.79 10.50 -9.84
N SER A 79 -2.31 10.09 -8.68
CA SER A 79 -3.72 10.19 -8.28
C SER A 79 -4.11 11.57 -7.78
N VAL A 80 -3.16 12.47 -7.47
CA VAL A 80 -3.44 13.80 -6.89
C VAL A 80 -4.51 14.59 -7.66
N PRO A 81 -4.54 14.62 -9.01
CA PRO A 81 -5.58 15.35 -9.74
C PRO A 81 -7.01 14.82 -9.54
N LEU A 82 -7.16 13.57 -9.09
CA LEU A 82 -8.45 12.91 -8.86
C LEU A 82 -8.95 13.08 -7.43
N LEU A 83 -8.12 13.55 -6.50
CA LEU A 83 -8.43 13.59 -5.08
C LEU A 83 -8.84 14.99 -4.65
N GLU A 84 -9.88 15.08 -3.82
CA GLU A 84 -10.26 16.34 -3.16
C GLU A 84 -9.22 16.72 -2.09
N ASN A 85 -8.73 15.72 -1.35
CA ASN A 85 -7.76 15.88 -0.27
C ASN A 85 -6.58 14.90 -0.49
N PRO A 86 -5.59 15.25 -1.33
CA PRO A 86 -4.47 14.37 -1.64
C PRO A 86 -3.55 14.17 -0.43
N VAL A 87 -2.93 12.99 -0.35
CA VAL A 87 -1.86 12.73 0.61
C VAL A 87 -0.67 13.64 0.32
N THR A 88 -0.13 14.27 1.36
CA THR A 88 1.04 15.16 1.27
C THR A 88 2.23 14.58 2.02
N VAL A 89 3.43 14.85 1.50
CA VAL A 89 4.69 14.52 2.17
C VAL A 89 5.19 15.76 2.91
N THR A 90 5.31 15.67 4.22
CA THR A 90 5.87 16.73 5.08
C THR A 90 7.06 16.16 5.86
N ASP A 91 8.21 16.83 5.79
CA ASP A 91 9.45 16.39 6.44
C ASP A 91 9.85 14.93 6.11
N GLY A 92 9.58 14.49 4.88
CA GLY A 92 9.87 13.12 4.42
C GLY A 92 8.89 12.07 4.93
N HIS A 93 7.77 12.45 5.54
CA HIS A 93 6.75 11.56 6.08
C HIS A 93 5.38 11.82 5.46
N VAL A 94 4.60 10.74 5.36
CA VAL A 94 3.17 10.78 5.07
C VAL A 94 2.42 10.60 6.38
N TYR A 95 1.39 11.43 6.60
CA TYR A 95 0.50 11.30 7.75
C TYR A 95 -0.80 10.66 7.31
N VAL A 96 -1.19 9.59 8.00
CA VAL A 96 -2.45 8.88 7.77
C VAL A 96 -3.61 9.74 8.26
N SER A 97 -4.66 9.88 7.45
CA SER A 97 -5.85 10.68 7.76
C SER A 97 -6.60 10.15 8.98
N ASP A 98 -7.18 11.05 9.77
CA ASP A 98 -8.09 10.74 10.89
C ASP A 98 -9.56 10.64 10.46
N ALA A 99 -9.86 10.94 9.19
CA ALA A 99 -11.19 10.78 8.64
C ALA A 99 -11.63 9.30 8.62
N PRO A 100 -12.94 9.00 8.76
CA PRO A 100 -13.44 7.64 8.71
C PRO A 100 -13.08 6.89 7.41
N GLY A 101 -12.78 5.60 7.52
CA GLY A 101 -12.40 4.77 6.38
C GLY A 101 -10.96 5.02 5.93
N ALA A 102 -10.74 5.08 4.61
CA ALA A 102 -9.43 5.37 4.03
C ALA A 102 -9.18 6.88 3.81
N GLY A 103 -10.09 7.76 4.26
CA GLY A 103 -9.95 9.21 4.09
C GLY A 103 -9.91 9.70 2.63
N ILE A 104 -10.28 8.85 1.66
CA ILE A 104 -10.29 9.20 0.23
C ILE A 104 -11.60 9.90 -0.10
N ALA A 105 -11.48 11.13 -0.59
CA ALA A 105 -12.55 11.91 -1.20
C ALA A 105 -12.15 12.27 -2.63
N TRP A 106 -13.09 12.18 -3.57
CA TRP A 106 -12.83 12.39 -4.99
C TRP A 106 -13.11 13.84 -5.40
N ASN A 107 -12.28 14.37 -6.28
CA ASN A 107 -12.61 15.55 -7.06
C ASN A 107 -13.57 15.12 -8.18
N GLU A 108 -14.88 15.26 -7.94
CA GLU A 108 -15.93 14.80 -8.85
C GLU A 108 -15.79 15.39 -10.28
N ASP A 109 -15.40 16.66 -10.40
CA ASP A 109 -15.17 17.30 -11.71
C ASP A 109 -14.02 16.63 -12.48
N ALA A 110 -12.95 16.26 -11.78
CA ALA A 110 -11.81 15.56 -12.37
C ALA A 110 -12.17 14.12 -12.73
N VAL A 111 -12.92 13.42 -11.87
CA VAL A 111 -13.41 12.07 -12.14
C VAL A 111 -14.30 12.08 -13.38
N GLU A 112 -15.24 13.01 -13.50
CA GLU A 112 -16.09 13.15 -14.70
C GLU A 112 -15.23 13.36 -15.96
N LYS A 113 -14.26 14.28 -15.91
CA LYS A 113 -13.36 14.59 -17.02
C LYS A 113 -12.56 13.38 -17.53
N TYR A 114 -12.09 12.52 -16.63
CA TYR A 114 -11.23 11.37 -16.97
C TYR A 114 -11.99 10.04 -17.06
N SER A 115 -13.31 10.05 -16.84
CA SER A 115 -14.14 8.85 -16.93
C SER A 115 -14.16 8.26 -18.34
N VAL A 116 -14.28 6.93 -18.41
CA VAL A 116 -14.47 6.18 -19.64
C VAL A 116 -15.73 5.33 -19.52
N ALA A 117 -16.45 5.14 -20.64
CA ALA A 117 -17.61 4.26 -20.66
C ALA A 117 -17.18 2.81 -20.35
N ILE A 118 -17.88 2.18 -19.40
CA ILE A 118 -17.66 0.80 -18.97
C ILE A 118 -18.45 -0.16 -19.85
#